data_AF-R6QBK6-F1
#
_entry.id   AF-R6QBK6-F1
#
_cell.length_a   1.000
_cell.length_b   1.000
_cell.length_c   1.000
_cell.angle_alpha   90.00
_cell.angle_beta   90.00
_cell.angle_gamma   90.00
#
_symmetry.space_group_name_H-M   'P 1'
#
loop_
_entity.id
_entity.type
_entity.pdbx_description
1 polymer ?
#
loop_
_entity_poly.entity_id
_entity_poly.type
_entity_poly.pdbx_seq_one_letter_code
_entity_poly.pdbx_strand_id
1 'polypeptide(L)'
;MGGGHVSRPDFGMPQPDPNHPLTEFYLALQHALDKEGSFALPALYAGFQAPARRVYADEAAEYLTLSSTAGEGMTRLLAPGHLQLLYSSLHVMPDGAPAALLLTEECTRTVVAVQLLPPFVWEDPLPPLPDTPAALTLTLTMQDVEAIDTDPAALGRRLVERTEGKRWLHHPRVETFLAERVALFQRVYRR
;
A
#
# COMPACT_ATOMS: atom_id res chain seq x y z
N MET A 1 5.75 -45.00 -17.52
CA MET A 1 6.27 -43.68 -17.91
C MET A 1 5.16 -42.68 -17.67
N GLY A 2 5.18 -41.99 -16.54
CA GLY A 2 4.08 -41.13 -16.09
C GLY A 2 4.13 -39.79 -16.81
N GLY A 3 3.03 -39.43 -17.46
CA GLY A 3 2.83 -38.11 -18.05
C GLY A 3 2.81 -37.07 -16.95
N GLY A 4 3.85 -36.24 -16.91
CA GLY A 4 3.86 -35.03 -16.09
C GLY A 4 2.85 -34.05 -16.65
N HIS A 5 1.90 -33.65 -15.81
CA HIS A 5 1.05 -32.50 -16.06
C HIS A 5 1.94 -31.28 -16.27
N VAL A 6 2.11 -30.87 -17.52
CA VAL A 6 2.65 -29.56 -17.87
C VAL A 6 1.59 -28.56 -17.45
N SER A 7 1.77 -27.96 -16.27
CA SER A 7 1.02 -26.77 -15.88
C SER A 7 1.16 -25.75 -17.02
N ARG A 8 0.01 -25.34 -17.56
CA ARG A 8 -0.12 -24.40 -18.68
C ARG A 8 0.72 -23.14 -18.41
N PRO A 9 1.45 -22.59 -19.39
CA PRO A 9 2.01 -21.25 -19.26
C PRO A 9 0.85 -20.25 -19.25
N ASP A 10 0.66 -19.57 -18.12
CA ASP A 10 -0.39 -18.58 -17.92
C ASP A 10 -0.16 -17.36 -18.84
N PHE A 11 -0.87 -17.34 -19.98
CA PHE A 11 -1.37 -16.17 -20.72
C PHE A 11 -0.55 -14.87 -20.69
N GLY A 12 0.76 -14.89 -20.94
CA GLY A 12 1.54 -13.67 -21.20
C GLY A 12 1.55 -12.62 -20.07
N MET A 13 1.15 -12.99 -18.86
CA MET A 13 1.23 -12.13 -17.69
C MET A 13 2.67 -12.15 -17.16
N PRO A 14 3.27 -10.98 -16.84
CA PRO A 14 4.60 -10.94 -16.25
C PRO A 14 4.64 -11.73 -14.94
N GLN A 15 5.63 -12.62 -14.83
CA GLN A 15 5.88 -13.39 -13.61
C GLN A 15 6.96 -12.67 -12.79
N PRO A 16 6.89 -12.71 -11.45
CA PRO A 16 7.90 -12.05 -10.63
C PRO A 16 9.26 -12.74 -10.83
N ASP A 17 10.32 -11.96 -11.04
CA ASP A 17 11.68 -12.47 -11.14
C ASP A 17 12.10 -13.07 -9.79
N PRO A 18 12.43 -14.38 -9.72
CA PRO A 18 12.85 -15.02 -8.48
C PRO A 18 14.15 -14.43 -7.91
N ASN A 19 14.97 -13.76 -8.72
CA ASN A 19 16.21 -13.14 -8.26
C ASN A 19 16.00 -11.71 -7.75
N HIS A 20 14.81 -11.14 -7.94
CA HIS A 20 14.53 -9.80 -7.44
C HIS A 20 14.41 -9.83 -5.90
N PRO A 21 15.12 -8.95 -5.16
CA PRO A 21 15.20 -9.02 -3.70
C PRO A 21 13.88 -8.99 -2.93
N LEU A 22 12.82 -8.35 -3.48
CA LEU A 22 11.49 -8.32 -2.85
C LEU A 22 10.60 -9.52 -3.17
N THR A 23 10.95 -10.35 -4.15
CA THR A 23 10.02 -11.38 -4.65
C THR A 23 9.59 -12.33 -3.55
N GLU A 24 10.52 -12.82 -2.74
CA GLU A 24 10.21 -13.74 -1.64
C GLU A 24 9.30 -13.09 -0.58
N PHE A 25 9.51 -11.81 -0.25
CA PHE A 25 8.69 -11.08 0.70
C PHE A 25 7.25 -10.89 0.20
N TYR A 26 7.09 -10.54 -1.07
CA TYR A 26 5.76 -10.39 -1.66
C TYR A 26 5.02 -11.72 -1.69
N LEU A 27 5.69 -12.82 -2.07
CA LEU A 27 5.08 -14.15 -2.10
C LEU A 27 4.72 -14.65 -0.70
N ALA A 28 5.58 -14.42 0.30
CA ALA A 28 5.28 -14.77 1.69
C ALA A 28 4.06 -14.01 2.23
N LEU A 29 3.96 -12.71 1.93
CA LEU A 29 2.80 -11.90 2.30
C LEU A 29 1.54 -12.36 1.55
N GLN A 30 1.63 -12.60 0.24
CA GLN A 30 0.50 -13.09 -0.56
C GLN A 30 -0.05 -14.42 -0.04
N HIS A 31 0.84 -15.37 0.25
CA HIS A 31 0.45 -16.66 0.81
C HIS A 31 -0.25 -16.53 2.17
N ALA A 32 0.22 -15.62 3.03
CA ALA A 32 -0.45 -15.33 4.28
C ALA A 32 -1.83 -14.68 4.08
N LEU A 33 -1.96 -13.76 3.12
CA LEU A 33 -3.25 -13.13 2.80
C LEU A 33 -4.27 -14.16 2.29
N ASP A 34 -3.85 -15.10 1.45
CA ASP A 34 -4.72 -16.16 0.93
C ASP A 34 -5.20 -17.11 2.02
N LYS A 35 -4.43 -17.24 3.11
CA LYS A 35 -4.78 -18.06 4.28
C LYS A 35 -5.64 -17.31 5.29
N GLU A 36 -5.26 -16.09 5.63
CA GLU A 36 -5.91 -15.31 6.70
C GLU A 36 -7.15 -14.55 6.20
N GLY A 37 -7.27 -14.30 4.90
CA GLY A 37 -8.42 -13.61 4.29
C GLY A 37 -8.61 -12.16 4.74
N SER A 38 -7.66 -11.59 5.48
CA SER A 38 -7.76 -10.24 6.01
C SER A 38 -6.40 -9.54 6.05
N PHE A 39 -6.40 -8.22 6.16
CA PHE A 39 -5.20 -7.40 6.27
C PHE A 39 -5.40 -6.24 7.23
N ALA A 40 -4.55 -6.12 8.25
CA ALA A 40 -4.62 -5.02 9.19
C ALA A 40 -4.23 -3.70 8.50
N LEU A 41 -5.06 -2.67 8.71
CA LEU A 41 -4.87 -1.34 8.15
C LEU A 41 -4.52 -0.33 9.26
N PRO A 42 -3.54 0.54 9.04
CA PRO A 42 -3.25 1.62 9.97
C PRO A 42 -4.38 2.64 9.94
N ALA A 43 -4.48 3.44 11.01
CA ALA A 43 -5.30 4.64 10.99
C ALA A 43 -4.83 5.60 9.87
N LEU A 44 -5.71 6.53 9.48
CA LEU A 44 -5.39 7.59 8.54
C LEU A 44 -5.72 8.93 9.17
N TYR A 45 -4.69 9.76 9.34
CA TYR A 45 -4.80 11.15 9.74
C TYR A 45 -4.33 12.04 8.61
N ALA A 46 -5.00 13.17 8.43
CA ALA A 46 -4.62 14.19 7.46
C ALA A 46 -4.48 15.56 8.15
N GLY A 47 -3.35 16.21 7.94
CA GLY A 47 -3.13 17.63 8.24
C GLY A 47 -3.14 18.44 6.96
N PHE A 48 -3.64 19.68 7.03
CA PHE A 48 -3.61 20.62 5.92
C PHE A 48 -3.10 21.97 6.41
N GLN A 49 -1.89 22.34 6.00
CA GLN A 49 -1.22 23.57 6.42
C GLN A 49 -1.17 24.57 5.27
N ALA A 50 -2.24 25.33 5.09
CA ALA A 50 -2.30 26.32 4.02
C ALA A 50 -1.32 27.49 4.27
N PRO A 51 -0.74 28.06 3.20
CA PRO A 51 0.03 29.30 3.26
C PRO A 51 -0.89 30.50 3.48
N ALA A 52 -0.32 31.64 3.87
CA ALA A 52 -1.05 32.91 4.03
C ALA A 52 -1.39 33.59 2.69
N ARG A 53 -1.78 32.81 1.67
CA ARG A 53 -2.19 33.26 0.34
C ARG A 53 -3.28 32.36 -0.21
N ARG A 54 -3.86 32.76 -1.35
CA ARG A 54 -4.78 31.88 -2.09
C ARG A 54 -4.06 30.61 -2.53
N VAL A 55 -4.72 29.47 -2.32
CA VAL A 55 -4.29 28.13 -2.74
C VAL A 55 -5.15 27.68 -3.90
N TYR A 56 -4.51 27.25 -4.98
CA TYR A 56 -5.18 26.63 -6.12
C TYR A 56 -5.32 25.11 -5.89
N ALA A 57 -6.26 24.49 -6.59
CA ALA A 57 -6.60 23.09 -6.34
C ALA A 57 -5.44 22.13 -6.67
N ASP A 58 -4.65 22.47 -7.69
CA ASP A 58 -3.45 21.77 -8.13
C ASP A 58 -2.29 21.86 -7.14
N GLU A 59 -2.09 23.00 -6.48
CA GLU A 59 -1.05 23.17 -5.45
C GLU A 59 -1.46 22.64 -4.06
N ALA A 60 -2.76 22.37 -3.84
CA ALA A 60 -3.27 22.05 -2.51
C ALA A 60 -2.66 20.77 -1.91
N ALA A 61 -2.32 19.80 -2.76
CA ALA A 61 -1.70 18.55 -2.33
C ALA A 61 -0.32 18.77 -1.68
N GLU A 62 0.38 19.86 -2.02
CA GLU A 62 1.69 20.19 -1.43
C GLU A 62 1.61 20.58 0.05
N TYR A 63 0.43 20.99 0.51
CA TYR A 63 0.16 21.40 1.89
C TYR A 63 -0.49 20.30 2.73
N LEU A 64 -0.69 19.12 2.14
CA LEU A 64 -1.28 17.96 2.78
C LEU A 64 -0.18 17.11 3.43
N THR A 65 -0.41 16.67 4.65
CA THR A 65 0.43 15.69 5.33
C THR A 65 -0.41 14.52 5.80
N LEU A 66 0.03 13.30 5.52
CA LEU A 66 -0.62 12.07 5.98
C LEU A 66 0.18 11.44 7.12
N SER A 67 -0.53 10.80 8.05
CA SER A 67 0.07 10.06 9.16
C SER A 67 -0.78 8.86 9.55
N SER A 68 -0.12 7.80 10.02
CA SER A 68 -0.78 6.66 10.67
C SER A 68 -1.06 6.89 12.16
N THR A 69 -0.57 7.99 12.72
CA THR A 69 -0.72 8.34 14.14
C THR A 69 -1.32 9.74 14.30
N ALA A 70 -1.96 9.98 15.44
CA ALA A 70 -2.51 11.29 15.74
C ALA A 70 -1.38 12.32 15.89
N GLY A 71 -1.59 13.51 15.34
CA GLY A 71 -0.70 14.65 15.44
C GLY A 71 -1.48 15.93 15.70
N GLU A 72 -0.79 16.96 16.20
CA GLU A 72 -1.40 18.27 16.40
C GLU A 72 -1.91 18.84 15.06
N GLY A 73 -3.14 19.38 15.07
CA GLY A 73 -3.77 19.92 13.86
C GLY A 73 -4.21 18.86 12.83
N MET A 74 -4.03 17.57 13.09
CA MET A 74 -4.47 16.50 12.18
C MET A 74 -5.91 16.05 12.45
N THR A 75 -6.64 15.75 11.39
CA THR A 75 -7.98 15.18 11.44
C THR A 75 -7.92 13.67 11.17
N ARG A 76 -8.54 12.86 12.02
CA ARG A 76 -8.67 11.41 11.78
C ARG A 76 -9.71 11.15 10.69
N LEU A 77 -9.27 10.59 9.56
CA LEU A 77 -10.13 10.20 8.43
C LEU A 77 -10.54 8.72 8.50
N LEU A 78 -9.66 7.86 9.01
CA LEU A 78 -9.91 6.43 9.26
C LEU A 78 -9.41 6.04 10.65
N ALA A 79 -10.19 5.23 11.36
CA ALA A 79 -9.71 4.45 12.49
C ALA A 79 -8.86 3.27 11.98
N PRO A 80 -7.95 2.71 12.80
CA PRO A 80 -7.32 1.45 12.44
C PRO A 80 -8.38 0.35 12.34
N GLY A 81 -8.14 -0.65 11.48
CA GLY A 81 -9.12 -1.70 11.21
C GLY A 81 -8.54 -2.86 10.41
N HIS A 82 -9.42 -3.68 9.84
CA HIS A 82 -9.04 -4.81 8.99
C HIS A 82 -9.79 -4.74 7.67
N LEU A 83 -9.06 -4.90 6.57
CA LEU A 83 -9.59 -5.13 5.23
C LEU A 83 -9.94 -6.62 5.12
N GLN A 84 -11.19 -6.97 4.85
CA GLN A 84 -11.57 -8.34 4.50
C GLN A 84 -11.35 -8.54 3.00
N LEU A 85 -10.71 -9.63 2.61
CA LEU A 85 -10.22 -9.85 1.25
C LEU A 85 -11.15 -10.76 0.46
N LEU A 86 -11.59 -10.29 -0.70
CA LEU A 86 -12.19 -11.16 -1.71
C LEU A 86 -11.09 -11.99 -2.41
N TYR A 87 -9.99 -11.34 -2.79
CA TYR A 87 -8.76 -11.99 -3.27
C TYR A 87 -7.59 -11.01 -3.24
N SER A 88 -6.38 -11.57 -3.33
CA SER A 88 -5.11 -10.83 -3.48
C SER A 88 -4.44 -11.16 -4.82
N SER A 89 -3.74 -10.20 -5.42
CA SER A 89 -2.91 -10.47 -6.61
C SER A 89 -1.62 -9.66 -6.62
N LEU A 90 -0.52 -10.27 -7.04
CA LEU A 90 0.76 -9.60 -7.19
C LEU A 90 0.82 -8.84 -8.52
N HIS A 91 1.08 -7.54 -8.47
CA HIS A 91 1.35 -6.71 -9.63
C HIS A 91 2.86 -6.74 -9.94
N VAL A 92 3.18 -7.11 -11.17
CA VAL A 92 4.56 -7.32 -11.64
C VAL A 92 4.80 -6.51 -12.90
N MET A 93 5.94 -5.83 -12.96
CA MET A 93 6.40 -5.07 -14.11
C MET A 93 6.79 -5.98 -15.29
N PRO A 94 6.87 -5.47 -16.53
CA PRO A 94 7.25 -6.28 -17.69
C PRO A 94 8.64 -6.94 -17.61
N ASP A 95 9.55 -6.39 -16.80
CA ASP A 95 10.89 -6.91 -16.53
C ASP A 95 10.92 -7.96 -15.39
N GLY A 96 9.79 -8.24 -14.76
CA GLY A 96 9.67 -9.17 -13.64
C GLY A 96 9.78 -8.52 -12.26
N ALA A 97 10.02 -7.20 -12.16
CA ALA A 97 10.09 -6.55 -10.85
C ALA A 97 8.71 -6.51 -10.16
N PRO A 98 8.57 -7.04 -8.93
CA PRO A 98 7.32 -6.99 -8.19
C PRO A 98 7.06 -5.57 -7.65
N ALA A 99 5.92 -4.99 -7.99
CA ALA A 99 5.60 -3.59 -7.71
C ALA A 99 4.72 -3.41 -6.47
N ALA A 100 3.66 -4.22 -6.34
CA ALA A 100 2.71 -4.14 -5.23
C ALA A 100 1.81 -5.38 -5.15
N LEU A 101 1.23 -5.63 -3.98
CA LEU A 101 0.06 -6.50 -3.83
C LEU A 101 -1.23 -5.69 -3.98
N LEU A 102 -2.14 -6.16 -4.82
CA LEU A 102 -3.48 -5.60 -5.00
C LEU A 102 -4.46 -6.40 -4.15
N LEU A 103 -5.02 -5.73 -3.16
CA LEU A 103 -5.96 -6.31 -2.20
C LEU A 103 -7.37 -5.87 -2.58
N THR A 104 -8.21 -6.80 -3.02
CA THR A 104 -9.60 -6.49 -3.37
C THR A 104 -10.49 -6.73 -2.16
N GLU A 105 -11.15 -5.68 -1.67
CA GLU A 105 -12.04 -5.77 -0.51
C GLU A 105 -13.30 -6.60 -0.81
N GLU A 106 -13.74 -7.39 0.16
CA GLU A 106 -15.08 -7.98 0.15
C GLU A 106 -16.17 -6.89 0.12
N CYS A 107 -17.32 -7.22 -0.48
CA CYS A 107 -18.49 -6.35 -0.62
C CYS A 107 -18.31 -5.11 -1.50
N THR A 108 -17.31 -4.25 -1.23
CA THR A 108 -17.12 -2.98 -1.97
C THR A 108 -16.33 -3.18 -3.26
N ARG A 109 -15.51 -4.23 -3.34
CA ARG A 109 -14.54 -4.48 -4.42
C ARG A 109 -13.56 -3.32 -4.63
N THR A 110 -13.35 -2.51 -3.60
CA THR A 110 -12.32 -1.47 -3.62
C THR A 110 -10.95 -2.15 -3.63
N VAL A 111 -10.03 -1.67 -4.46
CA VAL A 111 -8.67 -2.20 -4.55
C VAL A 111 -7.73 -1.31 -3.75
N VAL A 112 -6.95 -1.91 -2.86
CA VAL A 112 -5.85 -1.25 -2.14
C VAL A 112 -4.53 -1.83 -2.61
N ALA A 113 -3.62 -0.98 -3.11
CA ALA A 113 -2.26 -1.39 -3.41
C ALA A 113 -1.36 -1.34 -2.16
N VAL A 114 -0.57 -2.38 -1.94
CA VAL A 114 0.43 -2.48 -0.86
C VAL A 114 1.81 -2.64 -1.48
N GLN A 115 2.63 -1.60 -1.37
CA GLN A 115 4.04 -1.66 -1.79
C GLN A 115 4.94 -1.94 -0.58
N LEU A 116 5.79 -2.96 -0.70
CA LEU A 116 6.82 -3.25 0.28
C LEU A 116 8.00 -2.30 0.07
N LEU A 117 8.46 -1.68 1.16
CA LEU A 117 9.68 -0.88 1.14
C LEU A 117 10.81 -1.68 1.81
N PRO A 118 11.99 -1.79 1.17
CA PRO A 118 13.13 -2.45 1.78
C PRO A 118 13.63 -1.70 3.03
N PRO A 119 14.30 -2.39 3.96
CA PRO A 119 14.88 -1.76 5.14
C PRO A 119 16.13 -0.91 4.84
N PHE A 120 16.68 -1.00 3.63
CA PHE A 120 17.82 -0.24 3.16
C PHE A 120 17.63 0.17 1.69
N VAL A 121 18.39 1.17 1.24
CA VAL A 121 18.29 1.71 -0.12
C VAL A 121 18.89 0.72 -1.13
N TRP A 122 18.12 0.36 -2.16
CA TRP A 122 18.66 -0.30 -3.35
C TRP A 122 19.10 0.73 -4.38
N GLU A 123 20.11 0.36 -5.18
CA GLU A 123 20.64 1.21 -6.26
C GLU A 123 19.60 1.45 -7.37
N ASP A 124 18.60 0.56 -7.50
CA ASP A 124 17.48 0.71 -8.41
C ASP A 124 16.26 1.39 -7.76
N PRO A 125 15.57 2.29 -8.49
CA PRO A 125 14.32 2.85 -8.02
C PRO A 125 13.27 1.75 -7.88
N LEU A 126 12.43 1.85 -6.84
CA LEU A 126 11.28 0.96 -6.71
C LEU A 126 10.35 1.10 -7.92
N PRO A 127 9.73 0.00 -8.39
CA PRO A 127 8.73 0.07 -9.44
C PRO A 127 7.60 1.06 -9.09
N PRO A 128 7.04 1.75 -10.09
CA PRO A 128 5.90 2.62 -9.87
C PRO A 128 4.69 1.82 -9.36
N LEU A 129 3.91 2.45 -8.49
CA LEU A 129 2.66 1.88 -8.02
C LEU A 129 1.61 1.84 -9.15
N PRO A 130 0.78 0.79 -9.22
CA PRO A 130 -0.35 0.76 -10.13
C PRO A 130 -1.40 1.79 -9.74
N ASP A 131 -2.10 2.32 -10.75
CA ASP A 131 -3.20 3.25 -10.57
C ASP A 131 -4.37 2.56 -9.87
N THR A 132 -4.55 2.88 -8.59
CA THR A 132 -5.54 2.27 -7.69
C THR A 132 -6.14 3.34 -6.80
N PRO A 133 -7.40 3.19 -6.35
CA PRO A 133 -8.07 4.23 -5.58
C PRO A 133 -7.41 4.49 -4.22
N ALA A 134 -6.72 3.49 -3.65
CA ALA A 134 -5.96 3.65 -2.43
C ALA A 134 -4.65 2.87 -2.49
N ALA A 135 -3.60 3.43 -1.90
CA ALA A 135 -2.33 2.73 -1.74
C ALA A 135 -1.69 3.03 -0.39
N LEU A 136 -0.95 2.05 0.12
CA LEU A 136 -0.11 2.19 1.30
C LEU A 136 1.24 1.51 1.09
N THR A 137 2.24 1.98 1.83
CA THR A 137 3.54 1.32 1.95
C THR A 137 3.57 0.45 3.19
N LEU A 138 4.34 -0.62 3.17
CA LEU A 138 4.72 -1.42 4.32
C LEU A 138 6.25 -1.46 4.37
N THR A 139 6.84 -0.78 5.36
CA THR A 139 8.28 -0.79 5.58
C THR A 139 8.72 -2.09 6.25
N LEU A 140 9.57 -2.85 5.55
CA LEU A 140 10.25 -4.01 6.10
C LEU A 140 11.36 -3.55 7.06
N THR A 141 11.64 -4.38 8.05
CA THR A 141 12.69 -4.18 9.05
C THR A 141 13.82 -5.19 8.84
N MET A 142 14.98 -4.98 9.48
CA MET A 142 16.05 -5.99 9.46
C MET A 142 15.59 -7.33 10.05
N GLN A 143 14.72 -7.30 11.05
CA GLN A 143 14.11 -8.51 11.62
C GLN A 143 13.17 -9.23 10.63
N ASP A 144 12.55 -8.50 9.69
CA ASP A 144 11.75 -9.13 8.65
C ASP A 144 12.66 -9.88 7.65
N VAL A 145 13.84 -9.34 7.36
CA VAL A 145 14.85 -9.98 6.51
C VAL A 145 15.40 -11.25 7.15
N GLU A 146 15.74 -11.22 8.44
CA GLU A 146 16.21 -12.44 9.13
C GLU A 146 15.10 -13.50 9.23
N ALA A 147 13.84 -13.06 9.36
CA ALA A 147 12.71 -13.95 9.49
C ALA A 147 12.31 -14.64 8.17
N ILE A 148 12.57 -14.03 7.01
CA ILE A 148 12.21 -14.64 5.71
C ILE A 148 12.97 -15.95 5.49
N ASP A 149 14.23 -16.03 5.89
CA ASP A 149 15.08 -17.23 5.76
C ASP A 149 14.70 -18.33 6.78
N THR A 150 14.12 -17.94 7.92
CA THR A 150 13.85 -18.86 9.04
C THR A 150 12.44 -19.45 8.99
N ASP A 151 11.42 -18.58 8.86
CA ASP A 151 10.01 -18.97 8.79
C ASP A 151 9.22 -17.92 7.99
N PRO A 152 9.19 -18.04 6.64
CA PRO A 152 8.51 -17.09 5.78
C PRO A 152 6.99 -17.07 6.02
N ALA A 153 6.39 -18.18 6.47
CA ALA A 153 4.97 -18.24 6.76
C ALA A 153 4.61 -17.46 8.04
N ALA A 154 5.44 -17.55 9.09
CA ALA A 154 5.28 -16.73 10.29
C ALA A 154 5.53 -15.25 10.00
N LEU A 155 6.51 -14.91 9.16
CA LEU A 155 6.72 -13.54 8.69
C LEU A 155 5.46 -13.02 7.98
N GLY A 156 4.94 -13.75 6.99
CA GLY A 156 3.74 -13.36 6.25
C GLY A 156 2.56 -13.06 7.17
N ARG A 157 2.25 -13.95 8.12
CA ARG A 157 1.19 -13.73 9.12
C ARG A 157 1.42 -12.46 9.94
N ARG A 158 2.64 -12.25 10.43
CA ARG A 158 3.01 -11.04 11.18
C ARG A 158 2.80 -9.77 10.36
N LEU A 159 3.18 -9.76 9.08
CA LEU A 159 2.99 -8.62 8.17
C LEU A 159 1.51 -8.34 7.90
N VAL A 160 0.68 -9.39 7.82
CA VAL A 160 -0.78 -9.28 7.69
C VAL A 160 -1.41 -8.63 8.92
N GLU A 161 -1.06 -9.11 10.12
CA GLU A 161 -1.72 -8.74 11.38
C GLU A 161 -1.27 -7.38 11.95
N ARG A 162 -0.03 -6.97 11.70
CA ARG A 162 0.54 -5.76 12.29
C ARG A 162 0.08 -4.48 11.59
N THR A 163 0.05 -3.35 12.31
CA THR A 163 -0.16 -2.03 11.67
C THR A 163 1.13 -1.22 11.55
N GLU A 164 2.16 -1.64 12.28
CA GLU A 164 3.48 -1.04 12.31
C GLU A 164 4.16 -1.12 10.94
N GLY A 165 4.81 -0.02 10.56
CA GLY A 165 5.45 0.12 9.25
C GLY A 165 4.47 0.38 8.09
N LYS A 166 3.15 0.33 8.32
CA LYS A 166 2.15 0.65 7.29
C LYS A 166 1.85 2.15 7.25
N ARG A 167 1.89 2.76 6.06
CA ARG A 167 1.59 4.18 5.86
C ARG A 167 0.81 4.41 4.57
N TRP A 168 -0.32 5.09 4.67
CA TRP A 168 -1.10 5.51 3.52
C TRP A 168 -0.32 6.49 2.64
N LEU A 169 -0.35 6.28 1.33
CA LEU A 169 0.15 7.20 0.32
C LEU A 169 -0.99 8.07 -0.22
N HIS A 170 -2.11 7.44 -0.57
CA HIS A 170 -3.34 8.10 -0.99
C HIS A 170 -4.54 7.22 -0.65
N HIS A 171 -5.71 7.87 -0.52
CA HIS A 171 -6.98 7.22 -0.20
C HIS A 171 -8.15 8.15 -0.57
N PRO A 172 -9.33 7.65 -1.00
CA PRO A 172 -10.43 8.53 -1.46
C PRO A 172 -10.95 9.51 -0.39
N ARG A 173 -10.84 9.12 0.89
CA ARG A 173 -11.14 10.03 2.02
C ARG A 173 -10.18 11.22 2.13
N VAL A 174 -8.93 11.07 1.70
CA VAL A 174 -7.95 12.16 1.65
C VAL A 174 -8.35 13.15 0.57
N GLU A 175 -8.72 12.66 -0.62
CA GLU A 175 -9.17 13.51 -1.72
C GLU A 175 -10.41 14.33 -1.33
N THR A 176 -11.37 13.68 -0.71
CA THR A 176 -12.57 14.35 -0.17
C THR A 176 -12.20 15.41 0.85
N PHE A 177 -11.35 15.07 1.83
CA PHE A 177 -10.88 16.01 2.84
C PHE A 177 -10.16 17.21 2.22
N LEU A 178 -9.27 16.97 1.24
CA LEU A 178 -8.51 18.04 0.58
C LEU A 178 -9.44 18.97 -0.19
N ALA A 179 -10.40 18.43 -0.94
CA ALA A 179 -11.39 19.22 -1.66
C ALA A 179 -12.21 20.13 -0.73
N GLU A 180 -12.63 19.62 0.43
CA GLU A 180 -13.33 20.42 1.45
C GLU A 180 -12.46 21.55 2.00
N ARG A 181 -11.17 21.28 2.28
CA ARG A 181 -10.23 22.29 2.78
C ARG A 181 -9.99 23.38 1.74
N VAL A 182 -9.76 23.00 0.48
CA VAL A 182 -9.58 23.95 -0.62
C VAL A 182 -10.82 24.83 -0.78
N ALA A 183 -12.02 24.23 -0.79
CA ALA A 183 -13.27 24.97 -0.91
C ALA A 183 -13.47 25.97 0.24
N LEU A 184 -13.10 25.60 1.48
CA LEU A 184 -13.13 26.48 2.63
C LEU A 184 -12.14 27.65 2.47
N PHE A 185 -10.88 27.37 2.13
CA PHE A 185 -9.86 28.40 1.94
C PHE A 185 -10.19 29.38 0.82
N GLN A 186 -10.73 28.90 -0.30
CA GLN A 186 -11.17 29.74 -1.41
C GLN A 186 -12.38 30.64 -1.07
N ARG A 187 -13.15 30.33 -0.04
CA ARG A 187 -14.19 31.24 0.48
C ARG A 187 -13.59 32.36 1.33
N VAL A 188 -12.54 32.07 2.10
CA VAL A 188 -11.86 33.04 2.97
C VAL A 188 -11.12 34.11 2.16
N TYR A 189 -10.38 33.71 1.11
CA TYR A 189 -9.58 34.61 0.26
C TYR A 189 -10.33 35.16 -0.97
N ARG A 190 -11.68 35.17 -0.93
CA ARG A 190 -12.52 35.70 -2.01
C ARG A 190 -12.84 37.19 -1.86
N ARG A 191 -12.29 37.85 -0.84
CA ARG A 191 -12.31 39.31 -0.63
C ARG A 191 -11.01 39.91 -1.13
#